data_AF-A0A0V8CX38-F1
#
_entry.id   AF-A0A0V8CX38-F1
#
_cell.length_a   1.000
_cell.length_b   1.000
_cell.length_c   1.000
_cell.angle_alpha   90.00
_cell.angle_beta   90.00
_cell.angle_gamma   90.00
#
_symmetry.space_group_name_H-M   'P 1'
#
loop_
_entity.id
_entity.type
_entity.pdbx_description
1 polymer ?
#
loop_
_entity_poly.entity_id
_entity_poly.type
_entity_poly.pdbx_seq_one_letter_code
_entity_poly.pdbx_strand_id
1 'polypeptide(L)'
;MIKKWYLSTPMNGKTEKEIQAALQRGIGWANNRGEYYHNPYNPANAKFTEGKVLDPKPIKMLSKAIAPMDSCDGVLFIGSYEELRKSRGCQVEINIADLYGLEVLTID
;
A
#
# COMPACT_ATOMS: atom_id res chain seq x y z
N MET A 1 -16.56 -15.51 2.77
CA MET A 1 -16.89 -14.15 2.30
C MET A 1 -15.89 -13.75 1.24
N ILE A 2 -16.31 -12.98 0.23
CA ILE A 2 -15.39 -12.36 -0.73
C ILE A 2 -14.71 -11.21 -0.01
N LYS A 3 -13.37 -11.21 0.06
CA LYS A 3 -12.61 -10.19 0.78
C LYS A 3 -12.33 -8.96 -0.08
N LYS A 4 -12.07 -7.83 0.58
CA LYS A 4 -11.54 -6.61 0.01
C LYS A 4 -10.21 -6.25 0.66
N TRP A 5 -9.18 -6.06 -0.16
CA TRP A 5 -7.81 -5.83 0.30
C TRP A 5 -7.35 -4.39 0.08
N TYR A 6 -6.75 -3.79 1.09
CA TYR A 6 -5.94 -2.59 0.90
C TYR A 6 -4.56 -2.98 0.34
N LEU A 7 -4.14 -2.39 -0.78
CA LEU A 7 -2.83 -2.70 -1.38
C LEU A 7 -1.77 -1.74 -0.82
N SER A 8 -0.77 -2.25 -0.11
CA SER A 8 0.33 -1.44 0.43
C SER A 8 1.66 -1.77 -0.26
N THR A 9 2.40 -0.74 -0.68
CA THR A 9 3.76 -0.87 -1.22
C THR A 9 4.58 0.34 -0.80
N PRO A 10 5.91 0.22 -0.60
CA PRO A 10 6.78 1.36 -0.41
C PRO A 10 6.70 2.31 -1.61
N MET A 11 6.44 3.60 -1.34
CA MET A 11 6.31 4.63 -2.40
C MET A 11 7.43 5.67 -2.36
N ASN A 12 7.79 6.17 -1.17
CA ASN A 12 8.82 7.19 -1.04
C ASN A 12 10.18 6.72 -1.61
N GLY A 13 10.77 7.52 -2.49
CA GLY A 13 12.02 7.19 -3.19
C GLY A 13 11.88 6.27 -4.40
N LYS A 14 10.67 5.77 -4.69
CA LYS A 14 10.38 4.98 -5.91
C LYS A 14 9.86 5.90 -7.02
N THR A 15 10.06 5.46 -8.26
CA THR A 15 9.43 6.04 -9.44
C THR A 15 7.97 5.60 -9.53
N GLU A 16 7.15 6.36 -10.25
CA GLU A 16 5.76 5.98 -10.51
C GLU A 16 5.66 4.61 -11.20
N LYS A 17 6.57 4.31 -12.13
CA LYS A 17 6.62 3.01 -12.81
C LYS A 17 6.83 1.84 -11.83
N GLU A 18 7.74 2.00 -10.88
CA GLU A 18 7.99 0.97 -9.85
C GLU A 18 6.77 0.77 -8.94
N ILE A 19 6.13 1.86 -8.52
CA ILE A 19 4.93 1.82 -7.68
C ILE A 19 3.78 1.13 -8.43
N GLN A 20 3.53 1.51 -9.67
CA GLN A 20 2.50 0.89 -10.50
C GLN A 20 2.79 -0.60 -10.75
N ALA A 21 4.05 -0.96 -11.00
CA ALA A 21 4.42 -2.36 -11.19
C ALA A 21 4.15 -3.22 -9.93
N ALA A 22 4.41 -2.69 -8.73
CA ALA A 22 4.05 -3.35 -7.47
C ALA A 22 2.53 -3.48 -7.32
N LEU A 23 1.78 -2.40 -7.50
CA LEU A 23 0.33 -2.40 -7.36
C LEU A 23 -0.34 -3.35 -8.35
N GLN A 24 0.17 -3.46 -9.59
CA GLN A 24 -0.35 -4.42 -10.57
C GLN A 24 -0.16 -5.88 -10.13
N ARG A 25 0.92 -6.22 -9.41
CA ARG A 25 1.07 -7.56 -8.80
C ARG A 25 -0.02 -7.81 -7.75
N GLY A 26 -0.30 -6.82 -6.89
CA GLY A 26 -1.38 -6.90 -5.91
C GLY A 26 -2.76 -7.02 -6.55
N ILE A 27 -3.04 -6.25 -7.59
CA ILE A 27 -4.28 -6.33 -8.38
C ILE A 27 -4.44 -7.71 -9.01
N GLY A 28 -3.39 -8.24 -9.64
CA GLY A 28 -3.40 -9.58 -10.21
C GLY A 28 -3.66 -10.66 -9.15
N TRP A 29 -3.04 -10.53 -7.98
CA TRP A 29 -3.24 -11.43 -6.85
C TRP A 29 -4.71 -11.46 -6.39
N ALA A 30 -5.37 -10.30 -6.26
CA ALA A 30 -6.76 -10.20 -5.83
C ALA A 30 -7.73 -10.72 -6.92
N ASN A 31 -7.51 -10.32 -8.17
CA ASN A 31 -8.33 -10.75 -9.30
C ASN A 31 -8.31 -12.28 -9.48
N ASN A 32 -7.14 -12.91 -9.33
CA ASN A 32 -7.00 -14.37 -9.44
C ASN A 32 -7.75 -15.15 -8.36
N ARG A 33 -8.17 -14.48 -7.27
CA ARG A 33 -8.97 -15.05 -6.18
C ARG A 33 -10.44 -14.67 -6.25
N GLY A 34 -10.84 -13.84 -7.22
CA GLY A 34 -12.19 -13.27 -7.28
C GLY A 34 -12.48 -12.31 -6.12
N GLU A 35 -11.44 -11.65 -5.59
CA GLU A 35 -11.52 -10.73 -4.45
C GLU A 35 -11.41 -9.28 -4.90
N TYR A 36 -11.89 -8.35 -4.05
CA TYR A 36 -11.84 -6.92 -4.31
C TYR A 36 -10.55 -6.29 -3.77
N TYR A 37 -10.23 -5.10 -4.25
CA TYR A 37 -9.07 -4.34 -3.76
C TYR A 37 -9.35 -2.84 -3.71
N HIS A 38 -8.58 -2.15 -2.87
CA HIS A 38 -8.40 -0.70 -2.88
C HIS A 38 -6.95 -0.39 -3.24
N ASN A 39 -6.76 0.35 -4.33
CA ASN A 39 -5.45 0.87 -4.73
C ASN A 39 -5.28 2.29 -4.15
N PRO A 40 -4.35 2.51 -3.20
CA PRO A 40 -4.21 3.81 -2.54
C PRO A 40 -3.41 4.83 -3.35
N TYR A 41 -2.81 4.44 -4.48
CA TYR A 41 -2.01 5.36 -5.28
C TYR A 41 -2.89 6.44 -5.91
N ASN A 42 -2.64 7.69 -5.52
CA ASN A 42 -3.27 8.86 -6.10
C ASN A 42 -2.19 9.84 -6.60
N PRO A 43 -2.02 10.00 -7.92
CA PRO A 43 -0.99 10.87 -8.48
C PRO A 43 -1.18 12.34 -8.08
N ALA A 44 -2.40 12.79 -7.78
CA ALA A 44 -2.67 14.16 -7.33
C ALA A 44 -2.09 14.46 -5.93
N ASN A 45 -1.80 13.43 -5.13
CA ASN A 45 -1.18 13.58 -3.82
C ASN A 45 0.33 13.31 -3.85
N ALA A 46 0.88 12.83 -4.97
CA ALA A 46 2.30 12.52 -5.10
C ALA A 46 3.09 13.76 -5.53
N LYS A 47 4.12 14.11 -4.76
CA LYS A 47 5.12 15.09 -5.20
C LYS A 47 6.30 14.31 -5.77
N PHE A 48 6.75 14.68 -6.96
CA PHE A 48 7.93 14.10 -7.58
C PHE A 48 9.12 15.05 -7.50
N THR A 49 10.30 14.50 -7.20
CA THR A 49 11.60 15.16 -7.34
C THR A 49 12.52 14.19 -8.07
N GLU A 50 13.16 14.64 -9.14
CA GLU A 50 14.06 13.78 -9.95
C GLU A 50 13.40 12.45 -10.40
N GLY A 51 12.10 12.49 -10.71
CA GLY A 51 11.32 11.32 -11.13
C GLY A 51 10.93 10.33 -10.02
N LYS A 52 11.25 10.64 -8.76
CA LYS A 52 10.92 9.82 -7.59
C LYS A 52 9.90 10.50 -6.69
N VAL A 53 9.03 9.70 -6.07
CA VAL A 53 8.09 10.20 -5.07
C VAL A 53 8.85 10.73 -3.86
N LEU A 54 8.49 11.93 -3.44
CA LEU A 54 8.91 12.57 -2.20
C LEU A 54 7.64 12.88 -1.40
N ASP A 55 7.63 12.50 -0.12
CA ASP A 55 6.54 12.84 0.78
C ASP A 55 6.87 14.14 1.55
N PRO A 56 6.42 15.34 1.10
CA PRO A 56 6.73 16.59 1.79
C PRO A 56 6.02 16.72 3.15
N LYS A 57 4.92 15.99 3.34
CA LYS A 57 4.10 16.00 4.57
C LYS A 57 3.70 14.56 4.93
N PRO A 58 4.67 13.69 5.27
CA PRO A 58 4.48 12.24 5.29
C PRO A 58 3.36 11.80 6.23
N ILE A 59 3.24 12.38 7.43
CA ILE A 59 2.18 12.04 8.39
C ILE A 59 0.79 12.43 7.84
N LYS A 60 0.64 13.63 7.28
CA LYS A 60 -0.64 14.10 6.71
C LYS A 60 -1.04 13.29 5.47
N MET A 61 -0.06 12.85 4.68
CA MET A 61 -0.30 12.01 3.51
C MET A 61 -0.72 10.62 3.94
N LEU A 62 0.02 10.02 4.88
CA LEU A 62 -0.31 8.71 5.47
C LEU A 62 -1.71 8.70 6.09
N SER A 63 -2.07 9.72 6.88
CA SER A 63 -3.40 9.78 7.52
C SER A 63 -4.56 9.76 6.51
N LYS A 64 -4.34 10.27 5.28
CA LYS A 64 -5.31 10.18 4.19
C LYS A 64 -5.24 8.83 3.47
N ALA A 65 -4.03 8.31 3.29
CA ALA A 65 -3.79 7.06 2.58
C ALA A 65 -4.37 5.85 3.32
N ILE A 66 -4.35 5.85 4.66
CA ILE A 66 -4.85 4.75 5.49
C ILE A 66 -6.38 4.77 5.70
N ALA A 67 -7.05 5.90 5.51
CA ALA A 67 -8.50 6.01 5.77
C ALA A 67 -9.36 4.94 5.03
N PRO A 68 -9.04 4.53 3.78
CA PRO A 68 -9.75 3.45 3.11
C PRO A 68 -9.59 2.06 3.74
N MET A 69 -8.61 1.85 4.63
CA MET A 69 -8.41 0.58 5.35
C MET A 69 -9.64 0.20 6.17
N ASP A 70 -10.38 1.17 6.72
CA ASP A 70 -11.63 0.94 7.48
C ASP A 70 -12.70 0.17 6.70
N SER A 71 -12.62 0.18 5.36
CA SER A 71 -13.56 -0.51 4.47
C SER A 71 -13.04 -1.83 3.91
N CYS A 72 -11.89 -2.31 4.39
CA CYS A 72 -11.20 -3.49 3.88
C CYS A 72 -11.16 -4.59 4.96
N ASP A 73 -11.12 -5.84 4.52
CA ASP A 73 -11.01 -7.01 5.41
C ASP A 73 -9.54 -7.31 5.77
N GLY A 74 -8.60 -6.82 4.95
CA GLY A 74 -7.18 -7.08 5.10
C GLY A 74 -6.30 -6.09 4.33
N VAL A 75 -5.00 -6.20 4.60
CA VAL A 75 -3.93 -5.47 3.90
C VAL A 75 -3.02 -6.46 3.21
N LEU A 76 -2.83 -6.27 1.90
CA LEU A 76 -1.86 -7.00 1.10
C LEU A 76 -0.62 -6.11 0.91
N PHE A 77 0.48 -6.48 1.54
CA PHE A 77 1.76 -5.83 1.37
C PHE A 77 2.49 -6.39 0.14
N ILE A 78 2.92 -5.52 -0.77
CA ILE A 78 3.63 -5.88 -1.98
C ILE A 78 5.09 -5.39 -1.91
N GLY A 79 6.02 -6.32 -1.98
CA GLY A 79 7.45 -6.09 -2.01
C GLY A 79 8.22 -7.02 -1.08
N SER A 80 9.53 -6.99 -1.20
CA SER A 80 10.41 -7.80 -0.38
C SER A 80 10.34 -7.41 1.10
N TYR A 81 10.65 -8.37 1.98
CA TYR A 81 10.71 -8.12 3.43
C TYR A 81 11.59 -6.91 3.80
N GLU A 82 12.73 -6.77 3.14
CA GLU A 82 13.67 -5.69 3.39
C GLU A 82 13.09 -4.32 3.03
N GLU A 83 12.39 -4.22 1.89
CA GLU A 83 11.75 -2.97 1.46
C GLU A 83 10.60 -2.57 2.37
N LEU A 84 9.75 -3.53 2.75
CA LEU A 84 8.63 -3.29 3.66
C LEU A 84 9.10 -2.86 5.05
N ARG A 85 10.18 -3.46 5.56
CA ARG A 85 10.77 -3.11 6.86
C ARG A 85 11.36 -1.70 6.88
N LYS A 86 11.93 -1.24 5.77
CA LYS A 86 12.50 0.11 5.64
C LYS A 86 11.43 1.19 5.40
N SER A 87 10.26 0.81 4.90
CA SER A 87 9.16 1.73 4.61
C SER A 87 8.40 2.14 5.87
N ARG A 88 8.57 3.39 6.31
CA ARG A 88 7.85 3.94 7.48
C ARG A 88 6.34 3.86 7.33
N GLY A 89 5.80 4.13 6.13
CA GLY A 89 4.37 4.03 5.85
C GLY A 89 3.86 2.60 6.04
N CYS A 90 4.53 1.63 5.41
CA CYS A 90 4.14 0.22 5.52
C CYS A 90 4.25 -0.27 6.97
N GLN A 91 5.26 0.14 7.75
CA GLN A 91 5.36 -0.24 9.15
C GLN A 91 4.17 0.27 10.00
N VAL A 92 3.69 1.48 9.73
CA VAL A 92 2.50 2.01 10.41
C VAL A 92 1.25 1.24 9.98
N GLU A 93 1.10 0.97 8.68
CA GLU A 93 -0.03 0.21 8.14
C GLU A 93 -0.07 -1.23 8.67
N ILE A 94 1.08 -1.90 8.83
CA ILE A 94 1.17 -3.23 9.47
C ILE A 94 0.65 -3.17 10.91
N ASN A 95 1.10 -2.18 11.68
CA ASN A 95 0.66 -2.03 13.07
C ASN A 95 -0.83 -1.73 13.17
N ILE A 96 -1.38 -0.91 12.27
CA ILE A 96 -2.82 -0.67 12.22
C ILE A 96 -3.55 -1.97 11.89
N ALA A 97 -3.10 -2.72 10.88
CA ALA A 97 -3.74 -3.96 10.47
C ALA A 97 -3.77 -4.97 11.63
N ASP A 98 -2.64 -5.17 12.31
CA ASP A 98 -2.52 -6.07 13.46
C ASP A 98 -3.41 -5.63 14.64
N LEU A 99 -3.32 -4.36 15.06
CA LEU A 99 -4.04 -3.86 16.23
C LEU A 99 -5.55 -3.77 16.04
N TYR A 100 -6.02 -3.58 14.80
CA TYR A 100 -7.44 -3.46 14.47
C TYR A 100 -8.03 -4.75 13.87
N GLY A 101 -7.27 -5.85 13.86
CA GLY A 101 -7.77 -7.17 13.47
C GLY A 101 -8.01 -7.35 11.97
N LEU A 102 -7.34 -6.55 11.13
CA LEU A 102 -7.32 -6.78 9.69
C LEU A 102 -6.36 -7.93 9.35
N GLU A 103 -6.71 -8.71 8.33
CA GLU A 103 -5.83 -9.76 7.84
C GLU A 103 -4.58 -9.18 7.19
N VAL A 104 -3.41 -9.77 7.47
CA VAL A 104 -2.12 -9.31 6.93
C VAL A 104 -1.54 -10.40 6.02
N LEU A 105 -1.38 -10.09 4.74
CA LEU A 105 -0.69 -10.95 3.78
C LEU A 105 0.43 -10.18 3.07
N THR A 106 1.39 -10.93 2.51
CA THR A 106 2.53 -10.36 1.79
C THR A 106 2.80 -11.13 0.51
N ILE A 107 3.14 -10.42 -0.55
CA ILE A 107 3.66 -10.95 -1.82
C ILE A 107 4.89 -10.15 -2.23
N ASP A 108 5.81 -10.78 -2.95
CA ASP A 108 6.98 -10.13 -3.53
C ASP A 108 6.72 -9.73 -4.99
#